data_AF-A0A1F8EKX7-F1
#
_entry.id   AF-A0A1F8EKX7-F1
#
_cell.length_a   1.000
_cell.length_b   1.000
_cell.length_c   1.000
_cell.angle_alpha   90.00
_cell.angle_beta   90.00
_cell.angle_gamma   90.00
#
_symmetry.space_group_name_H-M   'P 1'
#
loop_
_entity.id
_entity.type
_entity.pdbx_description
1 polymer ?
#
loop_
_entity_poly.entity_id
_entity_poly.type
_entity_poly.pdbx_seq_one_letter_code
_entity_poly.pdbx_strand_id
1 'polypeptide(L)'
;MAKEFKVDWCGNSGYCSPGPRTMETVKCGSCGANMDVRRNVLGATSWAEAMGHREHLHDSFICPNKKEGWHEKINDLKAEWRKTASNKIKKILEEEVIEILEANIK
;
A
#
# COMPACT_ATOMS: atom_id res chain seq x y z
N MET A 1 0.00 -12.88 22.70
CA MET A 1 1.07 -13.23 21.74
C MET A 1 1.29 -12.00 20.89
N ALA A 2 2.43 -11.32 21.00
CA ALA A 2 2.70 -10.15 20.18
C ALA A 2 2.73 -10.58 18.70
N LYS A 3 1.92 -9.94 17.84
CA LYS A 3 2.05 -10.12 16.40
C LYS A 3 3.39 -9.49 16.02
N GLU A 4 4.32 -10.28 15.50
CA GLU A 4 5.55 -9.73 14.94
C GLU A 4 5.20 -9.01 13.63
N PHE A 5 5.07 -7.69 13.68
CA PHE A 5 4.81 -6.88 12.50
C PHE A 5 6.10 -6.68 11.72
N LYS A 6 6.18 -7.29 10.53
CA LYS A 6 7.25 -7.04 9.57
C LYS A 6 6.81 -5.96 8.58
N VAL A 7 7.50 -4.82 8.59
CA VAL A 7 7.19 -3.71 7.68
C VAL A 7 7.67 -4.02 6.26
N ASP A 8 6.77 -3.94 5.28
CA ASP A 8 7.10 -4.05 3.86
C ASP A 8 7.47 -2.67 3.28
N TRP A 9 8.73 -2.30 3.40
CA TRP A 9 9.26 -0.99 2.97
C TRP A 9 9.11 -0.71 1.47
N CYS A 10 9.03 -1.74 0.62
CA CYS A 10 8.97 -1.62 -0.83
C CYS A 10 7.60 -1.97 -1.43
N GLY A 11 6.67 -2.46 -0.60
CA GLY A 11 5.32 -2.83 -1.02
C GLY A 11 4.44 -1.65 -1.43
N ASN A 12 3.26 -2.01 -1.96
CA ASN A 12 2.23 -1.06 -2.39
C ASN A 12 1.72 -0.18 -1.24
N SER A 13 1.16 0.98 -1.60
CA SER A 13 0.59 1.98 -0.66
C SER A 13 -0.89 1.74 -0.35
N GLY A 14 -1.38 0.51 -0.50
CA GLY A 14 -2.81 0.18 -0.39
C GLY A 14 -3.60 0.34 -1.69
N TYR A 15 -2.92 0.39 -2.84
CA TYR A 15 -3.52 0.32 -4.17
C TYR A 15 -2.63 -0.46 -5.13
N CYS A 16 -3.22 -1.29 -5.98
CA CYS A 16 -2.53 -2.00 -7.05
C CYS A 16 -3.50 -2.21 -8.22
N SER A 17 -3.03 -2.04 -9.46
CA SER A 17 -3.84 -2.20 -10.66
C SER A 17 -3.17 -3.11 -11.69
N PRO A 18 -3.01 -4.42 -11.41
CA PRO A 18 -2.34 -5.33 -12.31
C PRO A 18 -3.24 -5.72 -13.49
N GLY A 19 -2.69 -6.46 -14.45
CA GLY A 19 -3.46 -6.95 -15.60
C GLY A 19 -4.64 -7.85 -15.19
N PRO A 20 -5.62 -8.07 -16.08
CA PRO A 20 -6.78 -8.89 -15.79
C PRO A 20 -6.38 -10.30 -15.34
N ARG A 21 -6.85 -10.73 -14.17
CA ARG A 21 -6.63 -12.07 -13.60
C ARG A 21 -5.16 -12.47 -13.46
N THR A 22 -4.23 -11.52 -13.41
CA THR A 22 -2.81 -11.86 -13.18
C THR A 22 -2.50 -12.21 -11.73
N MET A 23 -3.32 -11.74 -10.78
CA MET A 23 -3.15 -11.99 -9.35
C MET A 23 -4.49 -12.35 -8.73
N GLU A 24 -4.55 -13.42 -7.93
CA GLU A 24 -5.80 -13.80 -7.24
C GLU A 24 -6.03 -12.98 -5.98
N THR A 25 -5.00 -12.79 -5.16
CA THR A 25 -5.06 -12.01 -3.93
C THR A 25 -3.85 -11.11 -3.80
N VAL A 26 -4.03 -9.95 -3.17
CA VAL A 26 -2.95 -8.99 -2.89
C VAL A 26 -3.09 -8.53 -1.45
N LYS A 27 -1.96 -8.48 -0.73
CA LYS A 27 -1.88 -7.87 0.58
C LYS A 27 -1.44 -6.42 0.46
N CYS A 28 -1.98 -5.56 1.31
CA CYS A 28 -1.54 -4.18 1.39
C CYS A 28 -0.09 -4.13 1.90
N GLY A 29 0.80 -3.48 1.17
CA GLY A 29 2.20 -3.31 1.60
C GLY A 29 2.38 -2.33 2.78
N SER A 30 1.30 -1.67 3.22
CA SER A 30 1.34 -0.69 4.31
C SER A 30 0.81 -1.28 5.62
N CYS A 31 -0.28 -2.05 5.57
CA CYS A 31 -0.90 -2.64 6.77
C CYS A 31 -1.00 -4.17 6.75
N GLY A 32 -0.63 -4.83 5.66
CA GLY A 32 -0.70 -6.29 5.54
C GLY A 32 -2.12 -6.87 5.37
N ALA A 33 -3.18 -6.04 5.41
CA ALA A 33 -4.55 -6.47 5.20
C ALA A 33 -4.76 -7.03 3.78
N ASN A 34 -5.66 -8.00 3.64
CA ASN A 34 -6.11 -8.46 2.33
C ASN A 34 -6.88 -7.32 1.63
N MET A 35 -6.54 -7.07 0.37
CA MET A 35 -7.14 -5.98 -0.40
C MET A 35 -8.42 -6.42 -1.11
N ASP A 36 -9.39 -5.52 -1.17
CA ASP A 36 -10.63 -5.73 -1.93
C ASP A 36 -10.36 -5.64 -3.42
N VAL A 37 -10.84 -6.62 -4.18
CA VAL A 37 -10.60 -6.70 -5.62
C VAL A 37 -11.85 -6.38 -6.43
N ARG A 38 -11.67 -5.56 -7.46
CA ARG A 38 -12.63 -5.36 -8.55
C ARG A 38 -11.99 -5.87 -9.83
N ARG A 39 -12.63 -6.84 -10.49
CA ARG A 39 -12.09 -7.51 -11.67
C ARG A 39 -12.51 -6.82 -12.96
N ASN A 40 -11.65 -6.87 -13.98
CA ASN A 40 -11.94 -6.42 -15.35
C ASN A 40 -12.50 -4.98 -15.41
N VAL A 41 -11.92 -4.09 -14.61
CA VAL A 41 -12.22 -2.66 -14.66
C VAL A 41 -11.66 -2.10 -15.96
N LEU A 42 -12.52 -1.45 -16.77
CA LEU A 42 -12.08 -0.68 -17.92
C LEU A 42 -11.72 0.73 -17.44
N GLY A 43 -10.49 1.15 -17.67
CA GLY A 43 -10.06 2.50 -17.38
C GLY A 43 -8.55 2.69 -17.53
N ALA A 44 -8.11 3.93 -17.35
CA ALA A 44 -6.70 4.28 -17.25
C ALA A 44 -6.12 3.86 -15.88
N THR A 45 -4.92 3.29 -15.88
CA THR A 45 -4.20 2.93 -14.65
C THR A 45 -3.16 3.96 -14.24
N SER A 46 -2.83 4.89 -15.14
CA SER A 46 -1.90 5.98 -14.91
C SER A 46 -2.44 7.32 -15.38
N TRP A 47 -1.87 8.40 -14.83
CA TRP A 47 -2.20 9.77 -15.26
C TRP A 47 -1.91 9.99 -16.75
N ALA A 48 -0.82 9.43 -17.27
CA ALA A 48 -0.45 9.55 -18.68
C ALA A 48 -1.47 8.86 -19.60
N GLU A 49 -1.98 7.69 -19.22
CA GLU A 49 -3.05 7.02 -19.95
C GLU A 49 -4.35 7.83 -19.92
N ALA A 50 -4.72 8.35 -18.75
CA ALA A 50 -5.94 9.15 -18.60
C ALA A 50 -5.90 10.41 -19.47
N MET A 51 -4.77 11.14 -19.45
CA MET A 51 -4.56 12.33 -20.29
C MET A 51 -4.51 12.00 -21.79
N GLY A 52 -4.04 10.81 -22.14
CA GLY A 52 -4.01 10.32 -23.51
C GLY A 52 -5.32 9.66 -23.98
N HIS A 53 -6.39 9.69 -23.16
CA HIS A 53 -7.64 8.96 -23.40
C HIS A 53 -7.42 7.48 -23.73
N ARG A 54 -6.41 6.86 -23.13
CA ARG A 54 -6.14 5.43 -23.23
C ARG A 54 -6.72 4.72 -22.02
N GLU A 55 -7.34 3.57 -22.28
CA GLU A 55 -7.87 2.69 -21.27
C GLU A 55 -7.65 1.24 -21.67
N HIS A 56 -7.56 0.38 -20.66
CA HIS A 56 -7.53 -1.06 -20.87
C HIS A 56 -8.18 -1.76 -19.69
N LEU A 57 -8.52 -3.03 -19.89
CA LEU A 57 -8.98 -3.87 -18.80
C LEU A 57 -7.83 -4.11 -17.81
N HIS A 58 -8.13 -3.97 -16.53
CA HIS A 58 -7.23 -4.27 -15.43
C HIS A 58 -8.04 -4.72 -14.21
N ASP A 59 -7.37 -5.32 -13.24
CA ASP A 59 -7.97 -5.55 -11.92
C ASP A 59 -7.61 -4.39 -11.00
N SER A 60 -8.48 -4.01 -10.08
CA SER A 60 -8.22 -2.96 -9.11
C SER A 60 -8.28 -3.53 -7.70
N PHE A 61 -7.15 -3.49 -7.01
CA PHE A 61 -7.02 -3.85 -5.60
C PHE A 61 -6.96 -2.58 -4.76
N ILE A 62 -7.81 -2.50 -3.74
CA ILE A 62 -7.87 -1.36 -2.82
C ILE A 62 -7.82 -1.89 -1.39
N CYS A 63 -6.94 -1.33 -0.57
CA CYS A 63 -6.90 -1.66 0.85
C CYS A 63 -8.18 -1.15 1.54
N PRO A 64 -8.85 -1.95 2.37
CA PRO A 64 -10.06 -1.51 3.09
C PRO A 64 -9.78 -0.32 4.00
N ASN A 65 -8.55 -0.23 4.54
CA ASN A 65 -8.12 0.84 5.44
C ASN A 65 -7.53 2.05 4.70
N LYS A 66 -7.58 2.11 3.36
CA LYS A 66 -6.88 3.14 2.58
C LYS A 66 -7.30 4.58 2.95
N LYS A 67 -8.54 4.77 3.39
CA LYS A 67 -9.10 6.09 3.75
C LYS A 67 -8.84 6.47 5.21
N GLU A 68 -8.23 5.59 5.99
CA GLU A 68 -7.91 5.86 7.39
C GLU A 68 -6.66 6.74 7.48
N GLY A 69 -6.69 7.78 8.31
CA GLY A 69 -5.56 8.71 8.43
C GLY A 69 -4.27 8.04 8.92
N TRP A 70 -4.37 7.00 9.76
CA TRP A 70 -3.21 6.23 10.19
C TRP A 70 -2.56 5.45 9.04
N HIS A 71 -3.35 5.03 8.05
CA HIS A 71 -2.85 4.31 6.89
C HIS A 71 -2.10 5.25 5.94
N GLU A 72 -2.59 6.47 5.77
CA GLU A 72 -1.88 7.53 5.05
C GLU A 72 -0.58 7.89 5.77
N LYS A 73 -0.61 8.06 7.10
CA LYS A 73 0.60 8.31 7.90
C LYS A 73 1.68 7.25 7.68
N ILE A 74 1.33 5.97 7.61
CA ILE A 74 2.31 4.90 7.31
C ILE A 74 2.92 5.10 5.92
N ASN A 75 2.14 5.49 4.91
CA ASN A 75 2.67 5.76 3.58
C ASN A 75 3.70 6.90 3.58
N ASP A 76 3.44 7.95 4.36
CA ASP A 76 4.36 9.08 4.51
C ASP A 76 5.65 8.67 5.22
N LEU A 77 5.55 7.93 6.32
CA LEU A 77 6.72 7.39 7.04
C LEU A 77 7.56 6.47 6.14
N LYS A 78 6.92 5.64 5.30
CA LYS A 78 7.64 4.83 4.30
C LYS A 78 8.33 5.70 3.25
N ALA A 79 7.72 6.81 2.82
CA ALA A 79 8.35 7.74 1.90
C ALA A 79 9.56 8.44 2.52
N GLU A 80 9.49 8.83 3.79
CA GLU A 80 10.61 9.39 4.55
C GLU A 80 11.75 8.39 4.72
N TRP A 81 11.42 7.14 5.06
CA TRP A 81 12.38 6.04 5.20
C TRP A 81 13.19 5.82 3.91
N ARG A 82 12.53 5.92 2.75
CA ARG A 82 13.19 5.78 1.43
C ARG A 82 14.11 6.96 1.11
N LYS A 83 13.80 8.16 1.60
CA LYS A 83 14.56 9.40 1.30
C LYS A 83 15.74 9.61 2.24
N THR A 84 15.63 9.17 3.50
CA THR A 84 16.67 9.43 4.50
C THR A 84 17.88 8.51 4.31
N ALA A 85 19.08 9.08 4.40
CA ALA A 85 20.34 8.33 4.39
C ALA A 85 20.72 7.79 5.80
N SER A 86 20.10 8.31 6.86
CA SER A 86 20.45 7.97 8.24
C SER A 86 19.83 6.64 8.66
N ASN A 87 20.68 5.65 8.95
CA ASN A 87 20.23 4.35 9.48
C ASN A 87 19.57 4.47 10.86
N LYS A 88 19.90 5.50 11.65
CA LYS A 88 19.24 5.73 12.95
C LYS A 88 17.80 6.18 12.78
N ILE A 89 17.57 7.13 11.87
CA ILE A 89 16.21 7.61 11.56
C ILE A 89 15.36 6.47 10.99
N LYS A 90 15.94 5.63 10.12
CA LYS A 90 15.24 4.45 9.59
C LYS A 90 14.68 3.52 10.66
N LYS A 91 15.43 3.28 11.74
CA LYS A 91 14.97 2.44 12.85
C LYS A 91 13.84 3.09 13.64
N ILE A 92 13.94 4.40 13.91
CA ILE A 92 12.88 5.15 14.58
C ILE A 92 11.58 5.12 13.76
N LEU A 93 11.68 5.32 12.44
CA LEU A 93 10.53 5.22 11.54
C LEU A 93 9.93 3.81 11.51
N GLU A 94 10.76 2.76 11.61
CA GLU A 94 10.30 1.37 11.69
C GLU A 94 9.50 1.12 12.97
N GLU A 95 10.03 1.54 14.12
CA GLU A 95 9.36 1.46 15.42
C GLU A 95 8.02 2.21 15.39
N GLU A 96 7.98 3.44 14.86
CA GLU A 96 6.75 4.22 14.76
C GLU A 96 5.69 3.55 13.86
N VAL A 97 6.10 2.98 12.71
CA VAL A 97 5.17 2.24 11.85
C VAL A 97 4.60 1.02 12.59
N ILE A 98 5.44 0.26 13.31
CA ILE A 98 5.00 -0.91 14.09
C ILE A 98 3.99 -0.49 15.16
N GLU A 99 4.24 0.58 15.92
CA GLU A 99 3.33 1.10 16.93
C GLU A 99 1.96 1.49 16.34
N ILE A 100 1.95 2.14 15.17
CA ILE A 100 0.70 2.48 14.47
C ILE A 100 -0.06 1.21 14.05
N LEU A 101 0.65 0.21 13.53
CA LEU A 101 0.06 -1.06 13.12
C LEU A 101 -0.55 -1.80 14.31
N GLU A 102 0.16 -1.88 15.44
CA GLU A 102 -0.32 -2.50 16.67
C GLU A 102 -1.56 -1.81 17.25
N ALA A 103 -1.61 -0.48 17.17
CA ALA A 103 -2.74 0.29 17.70
C ALA A 103 -4.01 0.18 16.85
N ASN A 104 -3.90 -0.06 15.54
CA ASN A 104 -5.02 0.04 14.60
C ASN A 104 -5.45 -1.30 13.99
N ILE A 105 -4.55 -2.28 13.93
CA ILE A 105 -4.84 -3.59 13.33
C ILE A 105 -5.09 -4.60 14.45
N LYS A 106 -6.36 -4.99 14.60
CA LYS A 106 -6.78 -6.04 15.55
C LYS A 106 -6.42 -7.45 15.05
#